data_AF-A0A1A2PSS0-F1
#
_entry.id   AF-A0A1A2PSS0-F1
#
_cell.length_a   1.000
_cell.length_b   1.000
_cell.length_c   1.000
_cell.angle_alpha   90.00
_cell.angle_beta   90.00
_cell.angle_gamma   90.00
#
_symmetry.space_group_name_H-M   'P 1'
#
loop_
_entity.id
_entity.type
_entity.pdbx_description
1 polymer ?
#
loop_
_entity_poly.entity_id
_entity_poly.type
_entity_poly.pdbx_seq_one_letter_code
_entity_poly.pdbx_strand_id
1 'polypeptide(L)'
;MDELRRKGLEKMNEVYGWEMPNIEGDAYFDLTVDHLFGSIWTRPGLSMRDKRIMTLTAVTAVGNRDLAEIQINAALLNGELTETELKEMAVFLTHYLGFPRGSALNGAVDAVVAKRRKAAAKGAGEDKKANVDAALKMHSGDKD
;
A
#
# COMPACT_ATOMS: atom_id res chain seq x y z
N MET A 1 -15.91 -5.22 19.65
CA MET A 1 -14.74 -5.57 18.81
C MET A 1 -13.81 -6.42 19.65
N ASP A 2 -13.44 -7.61 19.15
CA ASP A 2 -12.43 -8.42 19.80
C ASP A 2 -11.01 -7.84 19.62
N GLU A 3 -10.07 -8.36 20.40
CA GLU A 3 -8.68 -7.88 20.43
C GLU A 3 -7.95 -8.07 19.09
N LEU A 4 -8.25 -9.15 18.36
CA LEU A 4 -7.61 -9.44 17.08
C LEU A 4 -8.01 -8.39 16.04
N ARG A 5 -9.31 -8.08 15.97
CA ARG A 5 -9.85 -7.08 15.06
C ARG A 5 -9.34 -5.68 15.38
N ARG A 6 -9.28 -5.31 16.66
CA ARG A 6 -8.70 -4.02 17.10
C ARG A 6 -7.26 -3.87 16.62
N LYS A 7 -6.43 -4.88 16.88
CA LYS A 7 -5.03 -4.93 16.43
C LYS A 7 -4.92 -4.92 14.90
N GLY A 8 -5.84 -5.59 14.22
CA GLY A 8 -5.95 -5.60 12.76
C GLY A 8 -6.18 -4.21 12.19
N LEU A 9 -7.16 -3.48 12.70
CA LEU A 9 -7.45 -2.11 12.27
C LEU A 9 -6.29 -1.17 12.57
N GLU A 10 -5.69 -1.26 13.76
CA GLU A 10 -4.50 -0.48 14.11
C GLU A 10 -3.35 -0.73 13.14
N LYS A 11 -3.07 -2.00 12.83
CA LYS A 11 -2.01 -2.35 11.88
C LYS A 11 -2.36 -1.93 10.45
N MET A 12 -3.61 -2.08 10.03
CA MET A 12 -4.06 -1.65 8.71
C MET A 12 -3.88 -0.13 8.54
N ASN A 13 -4.25 0.64 9.56
CA ASN A 13 -4.07 2.09 9.58
C ASN A 13 -2.60 2.48 9.56
N GLU A 14 -1.74 1.76 10.27
CA GLU A 14 -0.28 1.95 10.21
C GLU A 14 0.27 1.64 8.81
N VAL A 15 -0.17 0.55 8.18
CA VAL A 15 0.32 0.12 6.85
C VAL A 15 -0.06 1.11 5.77
N TYR A 16 -1.27 1.66 5.81
CA TYR A 16 -1.78 2.56 4.78
C TYR A 16 -1.56 4.04 5.11
N GLY A 17 -1.49 4.40 6.39
CA GLY A 17 -1.30 5.77 6.87
C GLY A 17 -2.58 6.61 6.95
N TRP A 18 -3.76 5.97 6.89
CA TRP A 18 -5.05 6.61 7.14
C TRP A 18 -5.96 5.71 7.99
N GLU A 19 -6.97 6.30 8.64
CA GLU A 19 -7.96 5.54 9.41
C GLU A 19 -8.96 4.86 8.49
N MET A 20 -9.05 3.54 8.59
CA MET A 20 -10.04 2.73 7.90
C MET A 20 -11.31 2.59 8.76
N PRO A 21 -12.52 2.74 8.16
CA PRO A 21 -13.75 2.44 8.87
C PRO A 21 -13.82 0.95 9.19
N ASN A 22 -14.32 0.59 10.36
CA ASN A 22 -14.60 -0.80 10.69
C ASN A 22 -15.88 -1.25 9.98
N ILE A 23 -15.74 -2.02 8.89
CA ILE A 23 -16.85 -2.57 8.12
C ILE A 23 -17.12 -3.99 8.62
N GLU A 24 -18.12 -4.17 9.48
CA GLU A 24 -18.47 -5.50 10.01
C GLU A 24 -19.43 -6.24 9.08
N GLY A 25 -19.24 -7.55 8.94
CA GLY A 25 -20.11 -8.42 8.13
C GLY A 25 -19.73 -8.52 6.65
N ASP A 26 -18.69 -7.82 6.20
CA ASP A 26 -18.06 -8.07 4.90
C ASP A 26 -16.95 -9.11 5.05
N ALA A 27 -17.15 -10.31 4.52
CA ALA A 27 -16.22 -11.42 4.70
C ALA A 27 -14.80 -11.12 4.17
N TYR A 28 -14.69 -10.28 3.13
CA TYR A 28 -13.39 -9.90 2.58
C TYR A 28 -12.67 -8.88 3.46
N PHE A 29 -13.37 -7.87 3.96
CA PHE A 29 -12.85 -6.92 4.94
C PHE A 29 -12.47 -7.63 6.24
N ASP A 30 -13.30 -8.55 6.73
CA ASP A 30 -13.03 -9.32 7.95
C ASP A 30 -11.75 -10.17 7.80
N LEU A 31 -11.59 -10.88 6.68
CA LEU A 31 -10.34 -11.60 6.38
C LEU A 31 -9.13 -10.65 6.31
N THR A 32 -9.31 -9.48 5.71
CA THR A 32 -8.24 -8.48 5.54
C THR A 32 -7.81 -7.92 6.91
N VAL A 33 -8.76 -7.51 7.74
CA VAL A 33 -8.47 -6.92 9.04
C VAL A 33 -7.98 -7.97 10.03
N ASP A 34 -8.71 -9.05 10.22
CA ASP A 34 -8.47 -9.98 11.32
C ASP A 34 -7.29 -10.91 11.02
N HIS A 35 -7.19 -11.40 9.79
CA HIS A 35 -6.13 -12.32 9.39
C HIS A 35 -4.91 -11.57 8.83
N LEU A 36 -5.05 -10.85 7.71
CA LEU A 36 -3.89 -10.22 7.07
C LEU A 36 -3.23 -9.19 8.00
N PHE A 37 -3.97 -8.21 8.52
CA PHE A 37 -3.38 -7.19 9.37
C PHE A 37 -3.25 -7.63 10.83
N GLY A 38 -4.26 -8.28 11.39
CA GLY A 38 -4.27 -8.72 12.79
C GLY A 38 -3.24 -9.83 13.07
N SER A 39 -3.02 -10.74 12.10
CA SER A 39 -2.21 -11.95 12.30
C SER A 39 -0.93 -12.01 11.47
N ILE A 40 -0.89 -11.49 10.23
CA ILE A 40 0.28 -11.64 9.35
C ILE A 40 1.23 -10.44 9.44
N TRP A 41 0.73 -9.21 9.25
CA TRP A 41 1.57 -8.00 9.31
C TRP A 41 2.14 -7.73 10.70
N THR A 42 1.48 -8.21 11.75
CA THR A 42 1.93 -8.03 13.14
C THR A 42 2.96 -9.07 13.59
N ARG A 43 3.29 -10.07 12.75
CA ARG A 43 4.29 -11.09 13.11
C ARG A 43 5.67 -10.44 13.32
N PRO A 44 6.39 -10.84 14.38
CA PRO A 44 7.76 -10.39 14.60
C PRO A 44 8.72 -11.06 13.59
N GLY A 45 9.96 -10.57 13.55
CA GLY A 45 11.06 -11.15 12.75
C GLY A 45 11.39 -10.36 11.48
N LEU A 46 10.46 -9.57 10.95
CA LEU A 46 10.69 -8.64 9.84
C LEU A 46 10.16 -7.25 10.20
N SER A 47 10.97 -6.23 9.89
CA SER A 47 10.55 -4.84 10.05
C SER A 47 9.44 -4.48 9.06
N MET A 48 8.75 -3.35 9.30
CA MET A 48 7.78 -2.81 8.35
C MET A 48 8.41 -2.53 6.98
N ARG A 49 9.65 -2.02 6.99
CA ARG A 49 10.43 -1.79 5.78
C ARG A 49 10.70 -3.08 5.02
N ASP A 50 11.12 -4.16 5.69
CA ASP A 50 11.38 -5.44 5.03
C ASP A 50 10.10 -6.02 4.41
N LYS A 51 8.99 -5.97 5.16
CA LYS A 51 7.67 -6.37 4.66
C LYS A 51 7.27 -5.57 3.43
N ARG A 52 7.46 -4.24 3.45
CA ARG A 52 7.17 -3.37 2.30
C ARG A 52 7.98 -3.73 1.07
N ILE A 53 9.29 -3.95 1.23
CA ILE A 53 10.17 -4.36 0.12
C ILE A 53 9.66 -5.67 -0.48
N MET A 54 9.37 -6.69 0.34
CA MET A 54 8.84 -7.98 -0.12
C MET A 54 7.50 -7.82 -0.85
N THR A 55 6.57 -7.02 -0.29
CA THR A 55 5.28 -6.75 -0.92
C THR A 55 5.46 -6.08 -2.27
N LEU A 56 6.25 -5.02 -2.37
CA LEU A 56 6.48 -4.31 -3.64
C LEU A 56 7.16 -5.19 -4.69
N THR A 57 8.11 -6.04 -4.29
CA THR A 57 8.72 -7.03 -5.19
C THR A 57 7.68 -8.02 -5.71
N ALA A 58 6.85 -8.59 -4.84
CA ALA A 58 5.82 -9.56 -5.24
C ALA A 58 4.76 -8.93 -6.16
N VAL A 59 4.27 -7.74 -5.80
CA VAL A 59 3.29 -6.96 -6.58
C VAL A 59 3.84 -6.61 -7.97
N THR A 60 5.12 -6.25 -8.03
CA THR A 60 5.81 -5.97 -9.30
C THR A 60 5.97 -7.22 -10.15
N ALA A 61 6.32 -8.36 -9.54
CA ALA A 61 6.47 -9.64 -10.24
C ALA A 61 5.15 -10.08 -10.92
N VAL A 62 4.02 -9.97 -10.19
CA VAL A 62 2.70 -10.29 -10.75
C VAL A 62 2.18 -9.22 -11.71
N GLY A 63 2.78 -8.02 -11.73
CA GLY A 63 2.42 -6.95 -12.66
C GLY A 63 1.25 -6.09 -12.24
N ASN A 64 0.89 -6.07 -10.96
CA ASN A 64 -0.25 -5.31 -10.48
C ASN A 64 0.18 -3.87 -10.18
N ARG A 65 0.12 -3.01 -11.20
CA ARG A 65 0.55 -1.62 -11.11
C ARG A 65 -0.27 -0.80 -10.12
N ASP A 66 -1.59 -0.98 -10.10
CA ASP A 66 -2.49 -0.20 -9.23
C ASP A 66 -2.15 -0.45 -7.75
N LEU A 67 -1.94 -1.73 -7.39
CA LEU A 67 -1.50 -2.08 -6.05
C LEU A 67 -0.08 -1.57 -5.77
N ALA A 68 0.81 -1.56 -6.76
CA ALA A 68 2.15 -1.00 -6.59
C ALA A 68 2.08 0.49 -6.23
N GLU A 69 1.28 1.28 -6.94
CA GLU A 69 1.11 2.72 -6.68
C GLU A 69 0.56 2.99 -5.27
N ILE A 70 -0.40 2.19 -4.80
CA ILE A 70 -0.92 2.25 -3.42
C ILE A 70 0.20 1.99 -2.40
N GLN A 71 0.96 0.91 -2.58
CA GLN A 71 2.03 0.49 -1.66
C GLN A 71 3.20 1.48 -1.68
N ILE A 72 3.54 2.07 -2.84
CA ILE A 72 4.56 3.12 -2.98
C ILE A 72 4.13 4.37 -2.21
N ASN A 73 2.87 4.82 -2.35
CA ASN A 73 2.42 6.01 -1.64
C ASN A 73 2.49 5.81 -0.13
N ALA A 74 2.03 4.66 0.36
CA ALA A 74 2.10 4.32 1.77
C ALA A 74 3.55 4.23 2.29
N ALA A 75 4.45 3.60 1.53
CA ALA A 75 5.86 3.51 1.90
C ALA A 75 6.53 4.89 2.04
N LEU A 76 6.24 5.80 1.11
CA LEU A 76 6.74 7.19 1.13
C LEU A 76 6.13 8.01 2.26
N LEU A 77 4.84 7.81 2.54
CA LEU A 77 4.13 8.49 3.63
C LEU A 77 4.68 8.08 4.99
N ASN A 78 4.86 6.78 5.20
CA ASN A 78 5.33 6.21 6.45
C ASN A 78 6.85 6.37 6.65
N GLY A 79 7.58 6.86 5.66
CA GLY A 79 9.04 6.97 5.70
C GLY A 79 9.75 5.62 5.70
N GLU A 80 9.09 4.56 5.23
CA GLU A 80 9.66 3.21 5.16
C GLU A 80 10.71 3.10 4.04
N LEU A 81 10.48 3.82 2.93
CA LEU A 81 11.34 3.87 1.75
C LEU A 81 11.38 5.30 1.19
N THR A 82 12.51 5.68 0.59
CA THR A 82 12.67 6.94 -0.14
C THR A 82 12.37 6.78 -1.64
N GLU A 83 12.13 7.90 -2.34
CA GLU A 83 12.02 7.93 -3.80
C GLU A 83 13.23 7.25 -4.46
N THR A 84 14.43 7.58 -4.00
CA THR A 84 15.69 6.99 -4.51
C THR A 84 15.73 5.48 -4.32
N GLU A 85 15.39 4.97 -3.15
CA GLU A 85 15.40 3.52 -2.88
C GLU A 85 14.39 2.76 -3.74
N LEU A 86 13.20 3.34 -3.96
CA LEU A 86 12.19 2.75 -4.84
C LEU A 86 12.64 2.72 -6.31
N LYS A 87 13.37 3.75 -6.75
CA LYS A 87 14.00 3.79 -8.08
C LYS A 87 15.09 2.73 -8.21
N GLU A 88 15.93 2.56 -7.19
CA GLU A 88 16.94 1.49 -7.17
C GLU A 88 16.32 0.10 -7.21
N MET A 89 15.20 -0.11 -6.50
CA MET A 89 14.43 -1.36 -6.61
C MET A 89 13.97 -1.62 -8.05
N ALA A 90 13.48 -0.61 -8.76
CA ALA A 90 13.03 -0.76 -10.14
C ALA A 90 14.18 -1.11 -11.11
N VAL A 91 15.36 -0.53 -10.91
CA VAL A 91 16.58 -0.88 -11.64
C VAL A 91 16.97 -2.33 -11.36
N PHE A 92 17.05 -2.73 -10.09
CA PHE A 92 17.40 -4.10 -9.71
C PHE A 92 16.41 -5.12 -10.28
N LEU A 93 15.11 -4.87 -10.11
CA LEU A 93 14.05 -5.78 -10.57
C LEU A 93 13.96 -5.88 -12.09
N THR A 94 14.48 -4.91 -12.84
CA THR A 94 14.62 -5.04 -14.31
C THR A 94 15.47 -6.26 -14.69
N HIS A 95 16.47 -6.61 -13.89
CA HIS A 95 17.35 -7.76 -14.17
C HIS A 95 16.72 -9.11 -13.83
N TYR A 96 15.84 -9.16 -12.82
CA TYR A 96 15.27 -10.42 -12.33
C TYR A 96 13.83 -10.68 -12.78
N LEU A 97 13.06 -9.62 -13.04
CA LEU A 97 11.67 -9.68 -13.50
C LEU A 97 11.51 -9.20 -14.96
N GLY A 98 12.61 -8.81 -15.59
CA GLY A 98 12.66 -8.27 -16.95
C GLY A 98 12.32 -6.78 -17.03
N PHE A 99 12.82 -6.14 -18.08
CA PHE A 99 12.59 -4.72 -18.39
C PHE A 99 11.12 -4.29 -18.32
N PRO A 100 10.14 -5.05 -18.83
CA PRO A 100 8.74 -4.64 -18.75
C PRO A 100 8.24 -4.45 -17.31
N ARG A 101 8.61 -5.34 -16.38
CA ARG A 101 8.16 -5.24 -14.98
C ARG A 101 8.92 -4.16 -14.21
N GLY A 102 10.24 -4.09 -14.37
CA GLY A 102 11.05 -3.08 -13.71
C GLY A 102 10.72 -1.66 -14.17
N SER A 103 10.57 -1.44 -15.48
CA SER A 103 10.17 -0.12 -16.01
C SER A 103 8.75 0.29 -15.61
N ALA A 104 7.82 -0.67 -15.48
CA ALA A 104 6.49 -0.41 -14.94
C ALA A 104 6.54 0.06 -13.47
N LEU A 105 7.37 -0.57 -12.63
CA LEU A 105 7.60 -0.10 -11.26
C LEU A 105 8.21 1.31 -11.25
N ASN A 106 9.23 1.56 -12.09
CA ASN A 106 9.85 2.87 -12.22
C ASN A 106 8.82 3.97 -12.56
N GLY A 107 7.94 3.71 -13.52
CA GLY A 107 6.87 4.63 -13.92
C GLY A 107 5.78 4.79 -12.85
N ALA A 108 5.48 3.76 -12.07
CA ALA A 108 4.58 3.86 -10.92
C ALA A 108 5.16 4.80 -9.83
N VAL A 109 6.47 4.71 -9.57
CA VAL A 109 7.15 5.63 -8.64
C VAL A 109 7.04 7.07 -9.14
N ASP A 110 7.29 7.34 -10.43
CA ASP A 110 7.16 8.69 -11.01
C ASP A 110 5.74 9.24 -10.87
N ALA A 111 4.74 8.41 -11.15
CA ALA A 111 3.33 8.78 -11.07
C ALA A 111 2.95 9.19 -9.64
N VAL A 112 3.31 8.38 -8.64
CA VAL A 112 3.03 8.67 -7.23
C VAL A 112 3.75 9.92 -6.76
N VAL A 113 5.05 10.06 -7.05
CA VAL A 113 5.84 11.24 -6.68
C VAL A 113 5.26 12.51 -7.30
N ALA A 114 4.91 12.47 -8.59
CA ALA A 114 4.28 13.61 -9.26
C ALA A 114 2.93 13.97 -8.63
N LYS A 115 2.11 12.98 -8.25
CA LYS A 115 0.85 13.20 -7.54
C LYS A 115 1.08 13.85 -6.18
N ARG A 116 2.05 13.36 -5.39
CA ARG A 116 2.42 13.92 -4.07
C ARG A 116 2.92 15.37 -4.20
N ARG A 117 3.80 15.66 -5.16
CA ARG A 117 4.29 17.03 -5.43
C ARG A 117 3.15 17.98 -5.82
N LYS A 118 2.21 17.54 -6.67
CA LYS A 118 1.02 18.33 -7.05
C LYS A 118 0.09 18.59 -5.85
N ALA A 119 -0.12 17.61 -4.99
CA ALA A 119 -0.94 17.78 -3.78
C ALA A 119 -0.31 18.82 -2.83
N ALA A 120 1.00 18.67 -2.56
CA ALA A 120 1.75 19.59 -1.72
C ALA A 120 1.72 21.04 -2.26
N ALA A 121 1.88 21.23 -3.57
CA ALA A 121 1.82 22.55 -4.21
C ALA A 121 0.44 23.22 -4.09
N LYS A 122 -0.63 22.44 -3.93
CA LYS A 122 -2.00 22.95 -3.71
C LYS A 122 -2.33 23.20 -2.25
N GLY A 123 -1.37 23.01 -1.33
CA GLY A 123 -1.64 23.01 0.12
C GLY A 123 -2.60 21.90 0.55
N ALA A 124 -2.89 20.94 -0.33
CA ALA A 124 -3.67 19.77 0.00
C ALA A 124 -2.74 18.79 0.73
N GLY A 125 -3.02 18.54 2.00
CA GLY A 125 -2.51 17.35 2.67
C GLY A 125 -3.03 16.08 1.97
N GLU A 126 -2.62 14.91 2.44
CA GLU A 126 -3.22 13.68 1.95
C GLU A 126 -4.73 13.71 2.15
N ASP A 127 -5.46 13.48 1.05
CA ASP A 127 -6.92 13.42 1.06
C ASP A 127 -7.35 12.07 1.65
N LYS A 128 -7.27 12.00 2.99
CA LYS A 128 -7.66 10.82 3.77
C LYS A 128 -9.10 10.39 3.45
N LYS A 129 -9.97 11.35 3.12
CA LYS A 129 -11.36 11.07 2.73
C LYS A 129 -11.43 10.35 1.39
N ALA A 130 -10.69 10.81 0.38
CA ALA A 130 -10.62 10.11 -0.90
C ALA A 130 -10.04 8.69 -0.76
N ASN A 131 -9.07 8.47 0.14
CA ASN A 131 -8.51 7.14 0.40
C ASN A 131 -9.52 6.20 1.08
N VAL A 132 -10.31 6.71 2.03
CA VAL A 132 -11.41 5.97 2.66
C VAL A 132 -12.50 5.65 1.65
N ASP A 133 -12.90 6.61 0.81
CA ASP A 133 -13.92 6.42 -0.22
C ASP A 133 -13.46 5.37 -1.25
N ALA A 134 -12.19 5.37 -1.64
CA ALA A 134 -11.62 4.36 -2.53
C ALA A 134 -11.61 2.97 -1.89
N ALA A 135 -11.27 2.88 -0.59
CA ALA A 135 -11.33 1.63 0.15
C ALA A 135 -12.76 1.09 0.22
N LEU A 136 -13.74 1.94 0.56
CA LEU A 136 -15.15 1.56 0.61
C LEU A 136 -15.65 1.03 -0.75
N LYS A 137 -15.24 1.66 -1.85
CA LYS A 137 -15.57 1.21 -3.22
C LYS A 137 -14.94 -0.12 -3.60
N MET A 138 -13.73 -0.43 -3.11
CA MET A 138 -13.10 -1.74 -3.33
C MET A 138 -13.89 -2.89 -2.67
N HIS A 139 -14.68 -2.59 -1.63
CA HIS A 139 -15.45 -3.58 -0.87
C HIS A 139 -16.91 -3.71 -1.33
N SER A 140 -17.51 -2.68 -1.94
CA SER A 140 -18.92 -2.70 -2.35
C SER A 140 -19.20 -3.53 -3.62
N GLY A 141 -18.18 -4.00 -4.33
CA GLY A 141 -18.36 -4.83 -5.53
C GLY A 141 -19.01 -4.12 -6.72
N ASP A 142 -19.32 -2.82 -6.60
CA ASP A 142 -19.86 -2.00 -7.69
C ASP A 142 -18.76 -1.76 -8.71
N LYS A 143 -18.75 -2.60 -9.75
CA LYS A 143 -18.19 -2.25 -11.04
C LYS A 143 -19.25 -1.45 -11.79
N ASP A 144 -18.93 -0.21 -12.15
CA ASP A 144 -19.59 0.47 -13.27
C ASP A 144 -19.57 -0.41 -14.53
#